data_AF-A0A8C4RZV6-F1
#
_entry.id   AF-A0A8C4RZV6-F1
#
_cell.length_a   1.000
_cell.length_b   1.000
_cell.length_c   1.000
_cell.angle_alpha   90.00
_cell.angle_beta   90.00
_cell.angle_gamma   90.00
#
_symmetry.space_group_name_H-M   'P 1'
#
loop_
_entity.id
_entity.type
_entity.pdbx_description
1 polymer ?
#
loop_
_entity_poly.entity_id
_entity_poly.type
_entity_poly.pdbx_seq_one_letter_code
_entity_poly.pdbx_strand_id
1 'polypeptide(L)'
;MSLFKWVVLGLLPLINGFVLLNDHLQSSEMTRTAMDSENLHNELPYSTLHLEEAEAALEKSMLLNTDLRMEKLNPANYRATRAAQVAVHYLNYKQGSLFCHFSRRKIENATLEEISGVGNKYFLTFTEDETPNKHATGVHTAEILFRHTITKMAPEVNSTYNGCVKNISEDENTFYVRMRKQHQLVAGKYIPDGHGNIPIEMEPFWHLGYTASSYIMWKESNESTLFNMETVLSFQQLASFL
;
A
#
# COMPACT_ATOMS: atom_id res chain seq x y z
N MET A 1 25.78 1.71 7.10
CA MET A 1 24.74 1.08 6.25
C MET A 1 24.92 -0.43 6.36
N SER A 2 24.18 -1.11 7.24
CA SER A 2 24.20 -2.56 7.38
C SER A 2 22.85 -3.04 7.92
N LEU A 3 22.34 -4.10 7.30
CA LEU A 3 20.96 -4.59 7.37
C LEU A 3 20.68 -5.34 8.67
N PHE A 4 19.54 -5.04 9.30
CA PHE A 4 18.94 -5.88 10.33
C PHE A 4 18.39 -7.17 9.69
N LYS A 5 18.94 -8.33 10.06
CA LYS A 5 18.37 -9.65 9.78
C LYS A 5 17.38 -10.01 10.89
N TRP A 6 16.11 -10.15 10.57
CA TRP A 6 15.14 -10.83 11.41
C TRP A 6 15.08 -12.30 11.03
N VAL A 7 15.25 -13.19 12.02
CA VAL A 7 14.97 -14.61 11.88
C VAL A 7 13.48 -14.80 12.16
N VAL A 8 12.68 -15.09 11.13
CA VAL A 8 11.32 -15.60 11.26
C VAL A 8 11.37 -17.09 10.94
N LEU A 9 11.08 -17.91 11.94
CA LEU A 9 10.95 -19.36 11.81
C LEU A 9 9.48 -19.72 11.60
N GLY A 10 9.18 -20.39 10.50
CA GLY A 10 7.98 -21.24 10.37
C GLY A 10 7.09 -20.96 9.15
N LEU A 11 7.38 -21.63 8.02
CA LEU A 11 6.51 -22.61 7.32
C LEU A 11 6.94 -22.76 5.85
N LEU A 12 7.34 -23.98 5.50
CA LEU A 12 7.69 -24.43 4.14
C LEU A 12 6.42 -24.60 3.28
N PRO A 13 6.45 -24.25 1.98
CA PRO A 13 5.52 -24.82 0.99
C PRO A 13 6.18 -25.98 0.24
N LEU A 14 5.44 -27.06 0.05
CA LEU A 14 5.80 -28.17 -0.85
C LEU A 14 5.02 -28.06 -2.16
N ILE A 15 5.78 -27.95 -3.26
CA ILE A 15 5.69 -28.75 -4.50
C ILE A 15 4.77 -28.31 -5.67
N ASN A 16 5.48 -27.98 -6.76
CA ASN A 16 5.36 -28.32 -8.21
C ASN A 16 4.15 -27.95 -9.09
N GLY A 17 4.48 -27.40 -10.27
CA GLY A 17 3.65 -27.50 -11.48
C GLY A 17 4.13 -26.59 -12.61
N PHE A 18 4.97 -27.12 -13.50
CA PHE A 18 5.54 -26.50 -14.69
C PHE A 18 4.67 -26.86 -15.91
N VAL A 19 4.21 -25.91 -16.73
CA VAL A 19 3.86 -26.16 -18.16
C VAL A 19 4.06 -24.87 -18.97
N LEU A 20 4.92 -24.96 -19.99
CA LEU A 20 5.11 -24.03 -21.10
C LEU A 20 4.03 -24.26 -22.16
N LEU A 21 3.58 -23.21 -22.86
CA LEU A 21 3.15 -23.35 -24.25
C LEU A 21 3.33 -22.05 -25.05
N ASN A 22 4.19 -22.15 -26.07
CA ASN A 22 4.30 -21.27 -27.23
C ASN A 22 3.13 -21.53 -28.19
N ASP A 23 2.79 -20.53 -29.02
CA ASP A 23 2.39 -20.61 -30.45
C ASP A 23 2.13 -19.16 -30.90
N HIS A 24 2.95 -18.47 -31.69
CA HIS A 24 3.36 -18.63 -33.10
C HIS A 24 2.22 -18.55 -34.13
N LEU A 25 2.11 -17.40 -34.82
CA LEU A 25 1.53 -17.17 -36.16
C LEU A 25 2.07 -15.80 -36.65
N GLN A 26 3.20 -15.70 -37.38
CA GLN A 26 3.34 -15.66 -38.86
C GLN A 26 2.14 -15.01 -39.57
N SER A 27 2.27 -13.77 -40.06
CA SER A 27 2.88 -13.33 -41.35
C SER A 27 2.09 -13.74 -42.60
N SER A 28 1.65 -12.73 -43.36
CA SER A 28 1.35 -12.86 -44.79
C SER A 28 1.51 -11.49 -45.47
N GLU A 29 2.66 -11.28 -46.12
CA GLU A 29 2.80 -10.37 -47.26
C GLU A 29 2.27 -11.05 -48.54
N MET A 30 1.64 -10.29 -49.45
CA MET A 30 1.56 -10.68 -50.87
C MET A 30 1.40 -9.46 -51.80
N THR A 31 2.53 -9.06 -52.37
CA THR A 31 2.86 -8.62 -53.74
C THR A 31 1.92 -7.76 -54.63
N ARG A 32 2.58 -6.75 -55.22
CA ARG A 32 2.26 -5.82 -56.34
C ARG A 32 1.71 -6.44 -57.62
N THR A 33 0.88 -5.66 -58.32
CA THR A 33 0.99 -5.38 -59.77
C THR A 33 0.51 -3.96 -60.08
N ALA A 34 1.24 -3.27 -60.98
CA ALA A 34 1.02 -1.90 -61.42
C ALA A 34 0.07 -1.83 -62.64
N MET A 35 -0.72 -0.76 -62.72
CA MET A 35 -1.29 -0.24 -63.97
C MET A 35 -1.46 1.28 -63.84
N ASP A 36 -0.93 1.99 -64.83
CA ASP A 36 -0.82 3.44 -64.93
C ASP A 36 -2.13 4.16 -65.32
N SER A 37 -2.06 5.48 -65.16
CA SER A 37 -2.77 6.57 -65.83
C SER A 37 -4.07 7.11 -65.21
N GLU A 38 -3.89 8.28 -64.60
CA GLU A 38 -4.71 9.49 -64.75
C GLU A 38 -6.21 9.41 -64.43
N ASN A 39 -6.58 9.87 -63.23
CA ASN A 39 -7.61 10.90 -63.11
C ASN A 39 -7.61 11.60 -61.74
N LEU A 40 -7.21 12.87 -61.78
CA LEU A 40 -7.85 14.03 -61.18
C LEU A 40 -8.60 13.87 -59.84
N HIS A 41 -8.03 14.52 -58.82
CA HIS A 41 -8.66 15.13 -57.65
C HIS A 41 -10.09 14.68 -57.29
N ASN A 42 -10.18 13.87 -56.24
CA ASN A 42 -11.26 13.93 -55.29
C ASN A 42 -10.69 13.67 -53.88
N GLU A 43 -9.98 14.68 -53.36
CA GLU A 43 -9.83 14.83 -51.91
C GLU A 43 -11.23 15.21 -51.39
N LEU A 44 -11.96 14.23 -50.86
CA LEU A 44 -13.12 14.53 -50.02
C LEU A 44 -12.58 15.29 -48.80
N PRO A 45 -13.09 16.50 -48.47
CA PRO A 45 -12.80 17.09 -47.20
C PRO A 45 -13.53 16.22 -46.17
N TYR A 46 -12.79 15.35 -45.46
CA TYR A 46 -13.30 14.78 -44.22
C TYR A 46 -13.61 15.96 -43.31
N SER A 47 -14.91 16.28 -43.20
CA SER A 47 -15.41 17.41 -42.43
C SER A 47 -14.89 17.28 -41.01
N THR A 48 -14.08 18.25 -40.58
CA THR A 48 -13.50 18.33 -39.23
C THR A 48 -14.56 18.17 -38.13
N LEU A 49 -15.81 18.54 -38.42
CA LEU A 49 -16.96 18.40 -37.53
C LEU A 49 -17.30 16.94 -37.17
N HIS A 50 -17.12 15.99 -38.09
CA HIS A 50 -17.44 14.57 -37.85
C HIS A 50 -16.33 13.83 -37.08
N LEU A 51 -15.08 14.33 -37.15
CA LEU A 51 -13.97 13.81 -36.35
C LEU A 51 -14.14 14.20 -34.87
N GLU A 52 -14.52 15.45 -34.60
CA GLU A 52 -14.72 15.96 -33.25
C GLU A 52 -15.88 15.25 -32.52
N GLU A 53 -16.99 14.96 -33.23
CA GLU A 53 -18.11 14.17 -32.69
C GLU A 53 -17.72 12.70 -32.40
N ALA A 54 -16.89 12.09 -33.25
CA ALA A 54 -16.42 10.72 -33.07
C ALA A 54 -15.42 10.60 -31.91
N GLU A 55 -14.52 11.56 -31.75
CA GLU A 55 -13.59 11.65 -30.61
C GLU A 55 -14.35 11.83 -29.29
N ALA A 56 -15.33 12.74 -29.25
CA ALA A 56 -16.18 12.94 -28.08
C ALA A 56 -17.01 11.68 -27.73
N ALA A 57 -17.52 10.96 -28.73
CA ALA A 57 -18.24 9.71 -28.52
C ALA A 57 -17.31 8.59 -28.00
N LEU A 58 -16.08 8.52 -28.51
CA LEU A 58 -15.06 7.59 -28.05
C LEU A 58 -14.66 7.89 -26.60
N GLU A 59 -14.36 9.14 -26.28
CA GLU A 59 -14.01 9.58 -24.92
C GLU A 59 -15.16 9.29 -23.94
N LYS A 60 -16.40 9.58 -24.33
CA LYS A 60 -17.59 9.24 -23.53
C LYS A 60 -17.74 7.73 -23.33
N SER A 61 -17.46 6.91 -24.35
CA SER A 61 -17.51 5.45 -24.24
C SER A 61 -16.40 4.89 -23.34
N MET A 62 -15.21 5.50 -23.38
CA MET A 62 -14.08 5.15 -22.52
C MET A 62 -14.37 5.53 -21.06
N LEU A 63 -14.90 6.73 -20.82
CA LEU A 63 -15.34 7.17 -19.49
C LEU A 63 -16.43 6.26 -18.92
N LEU A 64 -17.43 5.89 -19.73
CA LEU A 64 -18.50 4.98 -19.30
C LEU A 64 -17.97 3.58 -18.96
N ASN A 65 -17.06 3.03 -19.77
CA ASN A 65 -16.43 1.74 -19.50
C ASN A 65 -15.53 1.80 -18.24
N THR A 66 -14.90 2.94 -17.98
CA THR A 66 -14.11 3.16 -16.76
C THR A 66 -15.02 3.22 -15.54
N ASP A 67 -16.13 3.96 -15.62
CA ASP A 67 -17.13 4.05 -14.54
C ASP A 67 -17.75 2.67 -14.23
N LEU A 68 -18.02 1.85 -15.25
CA LEU A 68 -18.48 0.46 -15.11
C LEU A 68 -17.49 -0.46 -14.38
N ARG A 69 -16.19 -0.13 -14.38
CA ARG A 69 -15.15 -0.92 -13.70
C ARG A 69 -14.87 -0.44 -12.28
N MET A 70 -15.46 0.68 -11.88
CA MET A 70 -15.26 1.32 -10.58
C MET A 70 -16.47 1.05 -9.66
N GLU A 71 -16.31 0.13 -8.72
CA GLU A 71 -17.30 -0.13 -7.69
C GLU A 71 -17.12 0.86 -6.53
N LYS A 72 -18.11 1.75 -6.31
CA LYS A 72 -18.13 2.56 -5.09
C LYS A 72 -18.47 1.69 -3.89
N LEU A 73 -17.53 1.59 -2.95
CA LEU A 73 -17.71 0.82 -1.73
C LEU A 73 -18.37 1.65 -0.64
N ASN A 74 -19.22 1.00 0.16
CA ASN A 74 -19.61 1.55 1.46
C ASN A 74 -18.33 1.73 2.32
N PRO A 75 -18.06 2.91 2.92
CA PRO A 75 -16.90 3.10 3.78
C PRO A 75 -16.81 2.13 4.97
N ALA A 76 -17.93 1.59 5.44
CA ALA A 76 -17.98 0.56 6.48
C ALA A 76 -17.77 -0.88 5.95
N ASN A 77 -17.58 -1.06 4.64
CA ASN A 77 -17.32 -2.36 4.04
C ASN A 77 -15.97 -2.92 4.54
N TYR A 78 -15.92 -4.22 4.80
CA TYR A 78 -14.72 -4.89 5.28
C TYR A 78 -13.56 -4.79 4.28
N ARG A 79 -13.82 -4.76 2.96
CA ARG A 79 -12.78 -4.61 1.92
C ARG A 79 -12.11 -3.24 2.02
N ALA A 80 -12.91 -2.18 2.12
CA ALA A 80 -12.42 -0.81 2.34
C ALA A 80 -11.63 -0.71 3.65
N THR A 81 -12.14 -1.33 4.72
CA THR A 81 -11.48 -1.36 6.04
C THR A 81 -10.11 -2.02 5.97
N ARG A 82 -10.00 -3.18 5.32
CA ARG A 82 -8.74 -3.93 5.17
C ARG A 82 -7.74 -3.18 4.30
N ALA A 83 -8.16 -2.65 3.15
CA ALA A 83 -7.30 -1.86 2.29
C ALA A 83 -6.79 -0.59 3.01
N ALA A 84 -7.65 0.11 3.75
CA ALA A 84 -7.23 1.25 4.58
C ALA A 84 -6.25 0.84 5.68
N GLN A 85 -6.43 -0.33 6.30
CA GLN A 85 -5.48 -0.83 7.30
C GLN A 85 -4.08 -1.07 6.70
N VAL A 86 -4.00 -1.54 5.44
CA VAL A 86 -2.73 -1.70 4.74
C VAL A 86 -2.04 -0.35 4.53
N ALA A 87 -2.80 0.69 4.15
CA ALA A 87 -2.27 2.05 4.02
C ALA A 87 -1.71 2.58 5.35
N VAL A 88 -2.40 2.34 6.47
CA VAL A 88 -1.95 2.71 7.82
C VAL A 88 -0.65 1.99 8.19
N HIS A 89 -0.55 0.68 7.90
CA HIS A 89 0.66 -0.09 8.14
C HIS A 89 1.84 0.46 7.32
N TYR A 90 1.60 0.78 6.05
CA TYR A 90 2.61 1.38 5.20
C TYR A 90 3.06 2.76 5.73
N LEU A 91 2.12 3.61 6.16
CA LEU A 91 2.42 4.92 6.73
C LEU A 91 3.23 4.81 8.02
N ASN A 92 2.82 3.96 8.96
CA ASN A 92 3.56 3.72 10.19
C ASN A 92 4.98 3.22 9.92
N TYR A 93 5.16 2.32 8.95
CA TYR A 93 6.51 1.90 8.55
C TYR A 93 7.36 3.06 7.98
N LYS A 94 6.75 3.99 7.24
CA LYS A 94 7.46 5.09 6.58
C LYS A 94 7.70 6.32 7.44
N GLN A 95 6.75 6.66 8.31
CA GLN A 95 6.70 7.91 9.06
C GLN A 95 6.46 7.71 10.56
N GLY A 96 6.13 6.49 10.99
CA GLY A 96 5.99 6.16 12.41
C GLY A 96 7.33 6.18 13.14
N SER A 97 7.25 6.31 14.46
CA SER A 97 8.40 6.57 15.30
C SER A 97 8.18 6.11 16.75
N LEU A 98 9.14 6.39 17.64
CA LEU A 98 9.02 6.10 19.08
C LEU A 98 7.93 6.91 19.77
N PHE A 99 7.55 8.05 19.20
CA PHE A 99 6.65 9.04 19.82
C PHE A 99 5.47 9.42 18.91
N CYS A 100 5.37 8.79 17.75
CA CYS A 100 4.32 9.06 16.77
C CYS A 100 3.92 7.75 16.09
N HIS A 101 2.64 7.38 16.18
CA HIS A 101 2.06 6.34 15.34
C HIS A 101 0.66 6.76 14.90
N PHE A 102 0.24 6.25 13.75
CA PHE A 102 -1.02 6.59 13.11
C PHE A 102 -2.03 5.47 13.29
N SER A 103 -3.26 5.85 13.59
CA SER A 103 -4.38 4.90 13.66
C SER A 103 -5.54 5.41 12.80
N ARG A 104 -6.16 4.51 12.04
CA ARG A 104 -7.32 4.86 11.20
C ARG A 104 -8.48 5.29 12.08
N ARG A 105 -9.01 6.49 11.82
CA ARG A 105 -10.21 7.01 12.48
C ARG A 105 -11.46 6.67 11.69
N LYS A 106 -11.60 7.22 10.48
CA LYS A 106 -12.81 7.07 9.66
C LYS A 106 -12.49 7.07 8.17
N ILE A 107 -13.07 6.13 7.45
CA ILE A 107 -13.05 6.10 5.98
C ILE A 107 -14.13 7.05 5.47
N GLU A 108 -13.73 8.00 4.64
CA GLU A 108 -14.65 8.97 4.02
C GLU A 108 -15.10 8.47 2.64
N ASN A 109 -14.16 7.98 1.84
CA ASN A 109 -14.44 7.43 0.51
C ASN A 109 -13.63 6.16 0.25
N ALA A 110 -14.25 5.24 -0.47
CA ALA A 110 -13.61 4.02 -0.95
C ALA A 110 -14.20 3.61 -2.30
N THR A 111 -13.32 3.38 -3.27
CA THR A 111 -13.67 2.85 -4.58
C THR A 111 -12.76 1.67 -4.89
N LEU A 112 -13.30 0.66 -5.57
CA LEU A 112 -12.58 -0.52 -6.03
C LEU A 112 -12.60 -0.57 -7.56
N GLU A 113 -11.43 -0.74 -8.14
CA GLU A 113 -11.22 -1.05 -9.55
C GLU A 113 -10.75 -2.50 -9.67
N GLU A 114 -11.47 -3.32 -10.42
CA GLU A 114 -10.97 -4.63 -10.83
C GLU A 114 -10.16 -4.49 -12.12
N ILE A 115 -8.86 -4.75 -12.03
CA ILE A 115 -7.95 -4.71 -13.17
C ILE A 115 -7.76 -6.14 -13.68
N SER A 116 -8.40 -6.46 -14.81
CA SER A 116 -8.39 -7.80 -15.40
C SER A 116 -6.97 -8.35 -15.59
N GLY A 117 -6.72 -9.56 -15.06
CA GLY A 117 -5.42 -10.22 -15.13
C GLY A 117 -4.35 -9.65 -14.19
N VAL A 118 -4.66 -8.61 -13.41
CA VAL A 118 -3.72 -7.96 -12.49
C VAL A 118 -4.17 -8.11 -11.05
N GLY A 119 -5.39 -7.69 -10.71
CA GLY A 119 -5.92 -7.73 -9.36
C GLY A 119 -6.82 -6.55 -9.03
N ASN A 120 -7.01 -6.29 -7.74
CA ASN A 120 -7.95 -5.32 -7.22
C ASN A 120 -7.23 -4.08 -6.69
N LYS A 121 -7.58 -2.92 -7.24
CA LYS A 121 -7.02 -1.62 -6.84
C LYS A 121 -8.06 -0.82 -6.06
N TYR A 122 -7.69 -0.39 -4.87
CA TYR A 122 -8.54 0.41 -3.98
C TYR A 122 -8.06 1.85 -4.00
N PHE A 123 -9.00 2.78 -4.14
CA PHE A 123 -8.79 4.21 -3.99
C PHE A 123 -9.51 4.68 -2.73
N LEU A 124 -8.76 5.23 -1.78
CA LEU A 124 -9.24 5.49 -0.43
C LEU A 124 -8.93 6.93 -0.03
N THR A 125 -9.87 7.54 0.69
CA THR A 125 -9.62 8.76 1.47
C THR A 125 -10.18 8.56 2.86
N PHE A 126 -9.34 8.75 3.87
CA PHE A 126 -9.72 8.50 5.26
C PHE A 126 -8.95 9.42 6.20
N THR A 127 -9.46 9.58 7.42
CA THR A 127 -8.83 10.36 8.48
C THR A 127 -8.08 9.44 9.44
N GLU A 128 -6.96 9.91 9.96
CA GLU A 128 -6.13 9.20 10.93
C GLU A 128 -5.88 10.05 12.16
N ASP A 129 -5.80 9.39 13.31
CA ASP A 129 -5.35 9.98 14.56
C ASP A 129 -3.86 9.73 14.72
N GLU A 130 -3.11 10.80 14.97
CA GLU A 130 -1.76 10.71 15.48
C GLU A 130 -1.82 10.38 16.99
N THR A 131 -1.18 9.30 17.41
CA THR A 131 -1.05 8.96 18.83
C THR A 131 0.38 9.31 19.27
N PRO A 132 0.57 10.02 20.40
CA PRO A 132 -0.38 10.22 21.52
C PRO A 132 -1.39 11.38 21.39
N ASN A 133 -1.27 12.26 20.40
CA ASN A 133 -2.14 13.43 20.27
C ASN A 133 -3.40 13.17 19.42
N LYS A 134 -4.44 12.56 20.02
CA LYS A 134 -5.71 12.24 19.35
C LYS A 134 -6.50 13.45 18.77
N HIS A 135 -6.02 14.67 18.99
CA HIS A 135 -6.56 15.90 18.42
C HIS A 135 -5.89 16.32 17.09
N ALA A 136 -4.72 15.77 16.78
CA ALA A 136 -4.09 15.93 15.48
C ALA A 136 -4.68 14.88 14.52
N THR A 137 -5.52 15.36 13.60
CA THR A 137 -6.14 14.52 12.56
C THR A 137 -5.55 14.90 11.21
N GLY A 138 -4.98 13.93 10.50
CA GLY A 138 -4.53 14.10 9.12
C GLY A 138 -5.48 13.41 8.15
N VAL A 139 -5.48 13.89 6.90
CA VAL A 139 -6.16 13.21 5.78
C VAL A 139 -5.15 12.33 5.07
N HIS A 140 -5.49 11.06 4.92
CA HIS A 140 -4.71 10.07 4.19
C HIS A 140 -5.46 9.68 2.91
N THR A 141 -4.81 9.90 1.78
CA THR A 141 -5.28 9.42 0.47
C THR A 141 -4.36 8.29 0.02
N ALA A 142 -4.94 7.16 -0.36
CA ALA A 142 -4.16 5.98 -0.69
C ALA A 142 -4.72 5.19 -1.88
N GLU A 143 -3.82 4.68 -2.69
CA GLU A 143 -4.05 3.66 -3.71
C GLU A 143 -3.39 2.36 -3.28
N ILE A 144 -4.18 1.28 -3.18
CA ILE A 144 -3.71 -0.03 -2.73
C ILE A 144 -4.03 -1.06 -3.80
N LEU A 145 -3.01 -1.67 -4.40
CA LEU A 145 -3.20 -2.76 -5.36
C LEU A 145 -2.84 -4.11 -4.72
N PHE A 146 -3.83 -4.98 -4.63
CA PHE A 146 -3.66 -6.40 -4.33
C PHE A 146 -3.61 -7.17 -5.63
N ARG A 147 -2.44 -7.75 -5.96
CA ARG A 147 -2.31 -8.54 -7.18
C ARG A 147 -2.84 -9.96 -7.00
N HIS A 148 -3.51 -10.48 -8.02
CA HIS A 148 -3.94 -11.87 -8.10
C HIS A 148 -2.83 -12.72 -8.71
N THR A 149 -1.81 -13.03 -7.91
CA THR A 149 -0.69 -13.87 -8.32
C THR A 149 -0.67 -15.20 -7.56
N ILE A 150 -0.13 -16.24 -8.18
CA ILE A 150 0.05 -17.56 -7.57
C ILE A 150 1.00 -17.47 -6.36
N THR A 151 2.04 -16.65 -6.47
CA THR A 151 2.97 -16.36 -5.38
C THR A 151 2.46 -15.21 -4.54
N LYS A 152 2.57 -15.31 -3.22
CA LYS A 152 2.26 -14.21 -2.31
C LYS A 152 3.16 -13.01 -2.60
N MET A 153 2.54 -11.85 -2.78
CA MET A 153 3.24 -10.57 -2.94
C MET A 153 2.66 -9.54 -2.00
N ALA A 154 3.51 -8.62 -1.55
CA ALA A 154 3.06 -7.49 -0.76
C ALA A 154 2.13 -6.59 -1.60
N PRO A 155 1.10 -5.99 -0.98
CA PRO A 155 0.28 -4.99 -1.65
C PRO A 155 1.14 -3.81 -2.11
N GLU A 156 0.90 -3.32 -3.32
CA GLU A 156 1.50 -2.07 -3.78
C GLU A 156 0.74 -0.90 -3.18
N VAL A 157 1.48 0.05 -2.62
CA VAL A 157 0.91 1.20 -1.91
C VAL A 157 1.50 2.48 -2.49
N ASN A 158 0.62 3.34 -2.99
CA ASN A 158 0.94 4.73 -3.27
C ASN A 158 0.03 5.58 -2.39
N SER A 159 0.59 6.40 -1.50
CA SER A 159 -0.24 7.17 -0.59
C SER A 159 0.38 8.50 -0.20
N THR A 160 -0.48 9.43 0.16
CA THR A 160 -0.14 10.76 0.66
C THR A 160 -0.85 10.99 1.98
N TYR A 161 -0.09 11.46 2.96
CA TYR A 161 -0.62 11.86 4.26
C TYR A 161 -0.46 13.37 4.40
N ASN A 162 -1.58 14.05 4.64
CA ASN A 162 -1.62 15.48 4.90
C ASN A 162 -2.10 15.71 6.34
N GLY A 163 -1.15 15.68 7.27
CA GLY A 163 -1.35 15.96 8.68
C GLY A 163 -0.13 16.65 9.28
N CYS A 164 -0.32 17.36 10.39
CA CYS A 164 0.77 18.02 11.10
C CYS A 164 1.50 16.99 11.96
N VAL A 165 2.61 16.44 11.48
CA VAL A 165 3.50 15.62 12.31
C VAL A 165 4.23 16.58 13.26
N LYS A 166 4.03 16.42 14.57
CA LYS A 166 4.77 17.22 15.56
C LYS A 166 6.27 17.06 15.32
N ASN A 167 7.05 18.13 15.48
CA ASN A 167 8.52 18.00 15.48
C ASN A 167 8.96 17.22 16.74
N ILE A 168 9.05 15.90 16.62
CA ILE A 168 9.43 14.96 17.68
C ILE A 168 10.94 14.71 17.74
N SER A 169 11.73 15.38 16.91
CA SER A 169 13.18 15.12 16.79
C SER A 169 13.95 15.35 18.09
N GLU A 170 13.51 16.30 18.92
CA GLU A 170 14.12 16.56 20.23
C GLU A 170 13.82 15.45 21.25
N ASP A 171 12.57 14.98 21.29
CA ASP A 171 12.14 13.86 22.16
C ASP A 171 12.87 12.57 21.77
N GLU A 172 12.98 12.31 20.46
CA GLU A 172 13.73 11.18 19.90
C GLU A 172 15.22 11.24 20.21
N ASN A 173 15.85 12.40 20.00
CA ASN A 173 17.27 12.57 20.30
C ASN A 173 17.54 12.41 21.81
N THR A 174 16.66 12.95 22.66
CA THR A 174 16.75 12.79 24.12
C THR A 174 16.65 11.31 24.51
N PHE A 175 15.69 10.58 23.94
CA PHE A 175 15.56 9.14 24.16
C PHE A 175 16.80 8.38 23.70
N TYR A 176 17.30 8.67 22.49
CA TYR A 176 18.49 8.03 21.94
C TYR A 176 19.72 8.25 22.81
N VAL A 177 19.99 9.50 23.22
CA VAL A 177 21.12 9.84 24.11
C VAL A 177 21.00 9.12 25.45
N ARG A 178 19.79 9.02 26.01
CA ARG A 178 19.53 8.26 27.23
C ARG A 178 19.87 6.77 27.07
N MET A 179 19.39 6.14 25.99
CA MET A 179 19.67 4.71 25.71
C MET A 179 21.15 4.43 25.48
N ARG A 180 21.89 5.38 24.89
CA ARG A 180 23.34 5.27 24.68
C ARG A 180 24.16 5.39 25.97
N LYS A 181 23.67 6.15 26.95
CA LYS A 181 24.36 6.36 28.23
C LYS A 181 24.05 5.28 29.26
N GLN A 182 23.02 4.46 29.03
CA GLN A 182 22.59 3.45 29.98
C GLN A 182 23.58 2.27 29.99
N HIS A 183 24.02 1.88 31.19
CA HIS A 183 24.97 0.76 31.37
C HIS A 183 24.31 -0.62 31.26
N GLN A 184 22.99 -0.70 31.49
CA GLN A 184 22.22 -1.93 31.42
C GLN A 184 21.42 -1.97 30.12
N LEU A 185 21.49 -3.10 29.42
CA LEU A 185 20.68 -3.33 28.22
C LEU A 185 19.20 -3.42 28.61
N VAL A 186 18.35 -2.73 27.87
CA VAL A 186 16.91 -2.75 28.11
C VAL A 186 16.29 -4.03 27.56
N ALA A 187 15.39 -4.64 28.32
CA ALA A 187 14.57 -5.76 27.88
C ALA A 187 13.17 -5.62 28.45
N GLY A 188 12.18 -6.22 27.78
CA GLY A 188 10.80 -6.20 28.22
C GLY A 188 10.03 -7.39 27.67
N LYS A 189 8.88 -7.70 28.27
CA LYS A 189 8.00 -8.81 27.90
C LYS A 189 6.55 -8.41 28.15
N TYR A 190 5.65 -8.97 27.36
CA TYR A 190 4.20 -8.79 27.48
C TYR A 190 3.82 -7.31 27.57
N ILE A 191 4.09 -6.57 26.49
CA ILE A 191 3.74 -5.14 26.38
C ILE A 191 2.76 -4.96 25.21
N PRO A 192 1.50 -4.52 25.44
CA PRO A 192 0.85 -4.32 26.74
C PRO A 192 0.74 -5.62 27.54
N ASP A 193 0.52 -5.50 28.85
CA ASP A 193 0.21 -6.66 29.68
C ASP A 193 -1.19 -7.25 29.33
N GLY A 194 -1.56 -8.36 29.97
CA GLY A 194 -2.85 -9.02 29.73
C GLY A 194 -4.10 -8.19 30.06
N HIS A 195 -3.94 -7.00 30.65
CA HIS A 195 -5.01 -6.05 30.95
C HIS A 195 -4.95 -4.80 30.04
N GLY A 196 -4.01 -4.75 29.09
CA GLY A 196 -3.82 -3.61 28.20
C GLY A 196 -2.98 -2.48 28.79
N ASN A 197 -2.32 -2.68 29.94
CA ASN A 197 -1.47 -1.65 30.54
C ASN A 197 -0.08 -1.63 29.90
N ILE A 198 0.44 -0.43 29.71
CA ILE A 198 1.82 -0.19 29.26
C ILE A 198 2.48 0.71 30.30
N PRO A 199 3.58 0.28 30.97
CA PRO A 199 4.38 1.17 31.80
C PRO A 199 4.91 2.34 30.95
N ILE A 200 4.93 3.56 31.52
CA ILE A 200 5.31 4.78 30.79
C ILE A 200 6.71 4.63 30.16
N GLU A 201 7.65 4.02 30.88
CA GLU A 201 9.00 3.74 30.39
C GLU A 201 9.06 2.75 29.22
N MET A 202 8.00 1.96 29.02
CA MET A 202 7.85 0.97 27.96
C MET A 202 7.07 1.46 26.74
N GLU A 203 6.38 2.60 26.83
CA GLU A 203 5.64 3.18 25.70
C GLU A 203 6.49 3.37 24.43
N PRO A 204 7.73 3.90 24.51
CA PRO A 204 8.56 4.04 23.31
C PRO A 204 8.89 2.68 22.66
N PHE A 205 9.06 1.63 23.45
CA PHE A 205 9.35 0.28 22.94
C PHE A 205 8.11 -0.39 22.35
N TRP A 206 6.92 -0.12 22.90
CA TRP A 206 5.66 -0.50 22.29
C TRP A 206 5.51 0.17 20.92
N HIS A 207 5.70 1.48 20.83
CA HIS A 207 5.64 2.21 19.55
C HIS A 207 6.69 1.76 18.55
N LEU A 208 7.92 1.45 19.01
CA LEU A 208 8.95 0.85 18.17
C LEU A 208 8.50 -0.50 17.62
N GLY A 209 7.96 -1.35 18.49
CA GLY A 209 7.42 -2.65 18.12
C GLY A 209 6.28 -2.53 17.12
N TYR A 210 5.39 -1.56 17.31
CA TYR A 210 4.29 -1.26 16.41
C TYR A 210 4.79 -0.85 15.03
N THR A 211 5.63 0.19 14.97
CA THR A 211 6.24 0.70 13.74
C THR A 211 7.02 -0.38 12.99
N ALA A 212 7.82 -1.19 13.69
CA ALA A 212 8.54 -2.30 13.08
C ALA A 212 7.60 -3.40 12.57
N SER A 213 6.58 -3.75 13.34
CA SER A 213 5.58 -4.77 12.96
C SER A 213 4.73 -4.31 11.78
N SER A 214 4.47 -3.01 11.63
CA SER A 214 3.75 -2.45 10.49
C SER A 214 4.39 -2.80 9.14
N TYR A 215 5.73 -2.90 9.07
CA TYR A 215 6.39 -3.42 7.87
C TYR A 215 5.92 -4.84 7.52
N ILE A 216 5.95 -5.75 8.50
CA ILE A 216 5.53 -7.13 8.30
C ILE A 216 4.04 -7.21 7.99
N MET A 217 3.21 -6.48 8.75
CA MET A 217 1.76 -6.47 8.54
C MET A 217 1.41 -5.96 7.14
N TRP A 218 2.06 -4.91 6.64
CA TRP A 218 1.90 -4.47 5.24
C TRP A 218 2.35 -5.56 4.27
N LYS A 219 3.60 -6.05 4.39
CA LYS A 219 4.18 -7.02 3.46
C LYS A 219 3.38 -8.32 3.36
N GLU A 220 2.79 -8.74 4.47
CA GLU A 220 2.06 -10.00 4.57
C GLU A 220 0.55 -9.87 4.32
N SER A 221 0.03 -8.65 4.14
CA SER A 221 -1.40 -8.41 3.93
C SER A 221 -1.90 -8.87 2.57
N ASN A 222 -3.16 -9.27 2.53
CA ASN A 222 -3.98 -9.49 1.33
C ASN A 222 -5.43 -9.06 1.61
N GLU A 223 -6.33 -9.20 0.64
CA GLU A 223 -7.73 -8.77 0.76
C GLU A 223 -8.53 -9.49 1.87
N SER A 224 -8.06 -10.65 2.33
CA SER A 224 -8.69 -11.44 3.39
C SER A 224 -8.17 -11.14 4.79
N THR A 225 -7.03 -10.46 4.91
CA THR A 225 -6.37 -10.20 6.20
C THR A 225 -6.73 -8.85 6.79
N LEU A 226 -6.80 -8.78 8.12
CA LEU A 226 -6.87 -7.54 8.88
C LEU A 226 -5.90 -7.63 10.07
N PHE A 227 -4.61 -7.46 9.80
CA PHE A 227 -3.60 -7.55 10.85
C PHE A 227 -3.63 -6.34 11.76
N ASN A 228 -3.43 -6.59 13.06
CA ASN A 228 -3.11 -5.60 14.07
C ASN A 228 -2.03 -6.17 14.99
N MET A 229 -1.26 -5.30 15.63
CA MET A 229 -0.32 -5.72 16.66
C MET A 229 -1.07 -5.86 17.98
N GLU A 230 -0.92 -7.02 18.62
CA GLU A 230 -1.55 -7.30 19.91
C GLU A 230 -0.59 -7.03 21.08
N THR A 231 0.58 -7.65 21.06
CA THR A 231 1.52 -7.61 22.19
C THR A 231 2.96 -7.87 21.72
N VAL A 232 3.93 -7.17 22.32
CA VAL A 232 5.35 -7.55 22.29
C VAL A 232 5.56 -8.68 23.30
N LEU A 233 5.73 -9.91 22.81
CA LEU A 233 6.01 -11.06 23.67
C LEU A 233 7.33 -10.90 24.44
N SER A 234 8.39 -10.47 23.74
CA SER A 234 9.68 -10.15 24.34
C SER A 234 10.53 -9.29 23.42
N PHE A 235 11.34 -8.41 24.00
CA PHE A 235 12.44 -7.75 23.29
C PHE A 235 13.67 -7.67 24.19
N GLN A 236 14.84 -7.54 23.57
CA GLN A 236 16.10 -7.29 24.24
C GLN A 236 16.97 -6.38 23.37
N GLN A 237 17.50 -5.32 23.97
CA GLN A 237 18.51 -4.48 23.37
C GLN A 237 19.80 -5.27 23.20
N LEU A 238 20.36 -5.24 22.00
CA LEU A 238 21.67 -5.84 21.72
C LEU A 238 22.77 -4.81 21.96
N ALA A 239 23.89 -5.27 22.52
CA ALA A 239 25.09 -4.44 22.61
C ALA A 239 25.58 -4.11 21.19
N SER A 240 25.62 -2.82 20.85
CA SER A 240 26.27 -2.35 19.64
C SER A 240 27.71 -1.97 19.98
N PHE A 241 28.68 -2.75 19.49
CA PHE A 241 30.07 -2.33 19.46
C PHE A 241 30.25 -1.50 18.18
N LEU A 242 30.20 -0.17 18.32
CA LEU A 242 30.61 0.78 17.28
C LEU A 242 31.89 1.44 17.71
#